data_AF-F8P6U0-F1
#
_entry.id   AF-F8P6U0-F1
#
_cell.length_a   1.000
_cell.length_b   1.000
_cell.length_c   1.000
_cell.angle_alpha   90.00
_cell.angle_beta   90.00
_cell.angle_gamma   90.00
#
_symmetry.space_group_name_H-M   'P 1'
#
loop_
_entity.id
_entity.type
_entity.pdbx_description
1 polymer ?
#
loop_
_entity_poly.entity_id
_entity_poly.type
_entity_poly.pdbx_seq_one_letter_code
_entity_poly.pdbx_strand_id
1 'polypeptide(L)'
;MTSPVTDNEIFEINPYESQSSLTPTEADVLWEYAKLSQHVKDLTARTRQLSEGPDENLLARLRVLERKMGLVLTLFKASVWGVINEQPAGESPGDYADTTADTTLRR
;
A
#
# COMPACT_ATOMS: atom_id res chain seq x y z
N MET A 1 13.58 10.71 49.58
CA MET A 1 13.46 9.44 48.84
C MET A 1 12.20 9.55 48.02
N THR A 2 12.32 9.87 46.73
CA THR A 2 11.17 10.02 45.81
C THR A 2 10.84 8.64 45.26
N SER A 3 9.68 8.11 45.66
CA SER A 3 9.19 6.81 45.17
C SER A 3 8.99 6.84 43.65
N PRO A 4 9.22 5.74 42.93
CA PRO A 4 8.96 5.67 41.51
C PRO A 4 7.44 5.74 41.27
N VAL A 5 6.98 6.86 40.72
CA VAL A 5 5.59 7.04 40.30
C VAL A 5 5.34 6.10 39.13
N THR A 6 4.29 5.29 39.21
CA THR A 6 3.90 4.43 38.10
C THR A 6 3.29 5.29 36.97
N ASP A 7 3.49 4.90 35.72
CA ASP A 7 3.11 5.71 34.53
C ASP A 7 1.65 6.20 34.53
N ASN A 8 0.73 5.50 35.20
CA ASN A 8 -0.67 5.92 35.35
C ASN A 8 -0.88 6.96 36.46
N GLU A 9 -0.11 6.91 37.55
CA GLU A 9 -0.24 7.84 38.69
C GLU A 9 0.18 9.26 38.30
N ILE A 10 1.02 9.42 37.28
CA ILE A 10 1.42 10.71 36.69
C ILE A 10 0.22 11.52 36.19
N PHE A 11 -0.91 10.89 35.85
CA PHE A 11 -2.10 11.62 35.41
C PHE A 11 -3.03 12.05 36.55
N GLU A 12 -2.91 11.42 37.72
CA GLU A 12 -3.84 11.64 38.84
C GLU A 12 -3.25 12.51 39.96
N ILE A 13 -1.94 12.39 40.22
CA ILE A 13 -1.29 13.07 41.34
C ILE A 13 -0.03 13.77 40.83
N ASN A 14 0.13 15.05 41.16
CA ASN A 14 1.34 15.80 40.84
C ASN A 14 2.47 15.39 41.81
N PRO A 15 3.52 14.68 41.35
CA PRO A 15 4.60 14.25 42.23
C PRO A 15 5.56 15.39 42.61
N TYR A 16 5.51 16.51 41.88
CA TYR A 16 6.40 17.66 42.05
C TYR A 16 5.90 18.66 43.11
N GLU A 17 4.63 18.60 43.50
CA GLU A 17 4.05 19.47 44.56
C GLU A 17 4.70 19.26 45.94
N SER A 18 5.21 18.06 46.20
CA SER A 18 5.84 17.71 47.48
C SER A 18 7.26 18.28 47.64
N GLN A 19 7.81 18.94 46.62
CA GLN A 19 9.20 19.41 46.63
C GLN A 19 9.29 20.86 47.11
N SER A 20 9.83 21.06 48.30
CA SER A 20 10.03 22.38 48.92
C SER A 20 11.04 23.29 48.19
N SER A 21 11.77 22.75 47.21
CA SER A 21 12.75 23.49 46.40
C SER A 21 12.16 24.11 45.13
N LEU A 22 10.94 23.72 44.75
CA LEU A 22 10.28 24.19 43.53
C LEU A 22 9.25 25.26 43.87
N THR A 23 9.10 26.24 43.00
CA THR A 23 7.95 27.15 43.08
C THR A 23 6.68 26.40 42.63
N PRO A 24 5.48 26.80 43.11
CA PRO A 24 4.23 26.12 42.74
C PRO A 24 4.03 26.02 41.23
N THR A 25 4.30 27.13 40.52
CA THR A 25 4.18 27.19 39.06
C THR A 25 5.20 26.29 38.34
N GLU A 26 6.41 26.14 38.88
CA GLU A 26 7.43 25.26 38.31
C GLU A 26 7.04 23.78 38.48
N ALA A 27 6.49 23.40 39.63
CA ALA A 27 5.97 22.06 39.86
C ALA A 27 4.81 21.72 38.91
N ASP A 28 3.90 22.66 38.67
CA ASP A 28 2.79 22.49 37.72
C ASP A 28 3.29 22.32 36.28
N VAL A 29 4.23 23.16 35.85
CA VAL A 29 4.79 23.09 34.49
C VAL A 29 5.52 21.77 34.28
N LEU A 30 6.35 21.33 35.24
CA LEU A 30 7.03 20.03 35.16
C LEU A 30 6.05 18.86 35.09
N TRP A 31 4.93 18.95 35.80
CA TRP A 31 3.88 17.94 35.75
C TRP A 31 3.19 17.88 34.38
N GLU A 32 2.87 19.04 33.78
CA GLU A 32 2.33 19.10 32.43
C GLU A 32 3.30 18.53 31.38
N TYR A 33 4.60 18.84 31.49
CA TYR A 33 5.62 18.25 30.62
C TYR A 33 5.75 16.73 30.82
N ALA A 34 5.64 16.24 32.06
CA ALA A 34 5.65 14.80 32.33
C ALA A 34 4.46 14.11 31.64
N LYS A 35 3.24 14.65 31.79
CA LYS A 35 2.03 14.15 31.10
C LYS A 35 2.18 14.17 29.58
N LEU A 36 2.68 15.28 29.03
CA LEU A 36 2.93 15.40 27.59
C LEU A 36 3.94 14.35 27.10
N SER A 37 5.04 14.14 27.83
CA SER A 37 6.05 13.15 27.46
C SER A 37 5.46 11.74 27.41
N GLN A 38 4.54 11.42 28.33
CA GLN A 38 3.87 10.13 28.35
C GLN A 38 2.90 9.98 27.16
N HIS A 39 2.11 11.02 26.86
CA HIS A 39 1.28 11.03 25.66
C HIS A 39 2.07 10.89 24.36
N VAL A 40 3.26 11.50 24.28
CA VAL A 40 4.14 11.37 23.10
C VAL A 40 4.68 9.95 22.98
N LYS A 41 5.06 9.29 24.09
CA LYS A 41 5.46 7.87 24.08
C LYS A 41 4.31 6.98 23.61
N ASP A 42 3.10 7.19 24.12
CA ASP A 42 1.91 6.44 23.74
C ASP A 42 1.57 6.63 22.26
N LEU A 43 1.61 7.87 21.77
CA LEU A 43 1.40 8.17 20.35
C LEU A 43 2.45 7.51 19.47
N THR A 44 3.71 7.54 19.89
CA THR A 44 4.81 6.89 19.16
C THR A 44 4.63 5.38 19.13
N ALA A 45 4.26 4.76 20.26
CA ALA A 45 3.98 3.34 20.34
C ALA A 45 2.79 2.93 19.46
N ARG A 46 1.69 3.69 19.50
CA ARG A 46 0.50 3.46 18.65
C ARG A 46 0.81 3.68 17.17
N THR A 47 1.56 4.72 16.83
CA THR A 47 2.00 4.99 15.46
C THR A 47 2.88 3.86 14.95
N ARG A 48 3.80 3.36 15.78
CA ARG A 48 4.64 2.21 15.47
C ARG A 48 3.79 0.95 15.25
N GLN A 49 2.81 0.67 16.11
CA GLN A 49 1.87 -0.44 15.91
C GLN A 49 1.09 -0.33 14.60
N LEU A 50 0.62 0.87 14.25
CA LEU A 50 -0.08 1.13 13.00
C LEU A 50 0.84 1.02 11.77
N SER A 51 2.12 1.40 11.91
CA SER A 51 3.10 1.34 10.83
C SER A 51 3.70 -0.05 10.63
N GLU A 52 3.86 -0.83 11.70
CA GLU A 52 4.48 -2.16 11.67
C GLU A 52 3.49 -3.27 11.30
N GLY A 53 2.18 -3.02 11.41
CA GLY A 53 1.16 -3.92 10.89
C GLY A 53 0.93 -3.67 9.40
N PRO A 54 1.48 -4.47 8.46
CA PRO A 54 0.89 -4.52 7.13
C PRO A 54 -0.55 -4.94 7.33
N ASP A 55 -1.46 -4.25 6.66
CA ASP A 55 -2.88 -4.51 6.73
C ASP A 55 -3.11 -5.88 6.04
N GLU A 56 -2.87 -6.98 6.77
CA GLU A 56 -2.94 -8.37 6.28
C GLU A 56 -4.29 -8.64 5.63
N ASN A 57 -5.31 -7.91 6.10
CA ASN A 57 -6.63 -7.89 5.50
C ASN A 57 -6.62 -7.29 4.07
N LEU A 58 -5.95 -6.15 3.88
CA LEU A 58 -5.76 -5.51 2.57
C LEU A 58 -4.95 -6.41 1.63
N LEU A 59 -3.83 -6.99 2.09
CA LEU A 59 -3.03 -7.92 1.29
C LEU A 59 -3.83 -9.17 0.90
N ALA A 60 -4.62 -9.73 1.81
CA ALA A 60 -5.51 -10.85 1.51
C ALA A 60 -6.55 -10.49 0.45
N ARG A 61 -7.16 -9.29 0.55
CA ARG A 61 -8.11 -8.78 -0.45
C ARG A 61 -7.44 -8.58 -1.81
N LEU A 62 -6.25 -8.00 -1.85
CA LEU A 62 -5.48 -7.80 -3.09
C LEU A 62 -5.12 -9.13 -3.75
N ARG A 63 -4.68 -10.15 -2.98
CA ARG A 63 -4.42 -11.50 -3.52
C ARG A 63 -5.67 -12.18 -4.10
N VAL A 64 -6.85 -11.93 -3.52
CA VAL A 64 -8.10 -12.45 -4.09
C VAL A 64 -8.42 -11.74 -5.40
N LEU A 65 -8.24 -10.42 -5.44
CA LEU A 65 -8.45 -9.62 -6.64
C LEU A 65 -7.50 -10.02 -7.77
N GLU A 66 -6.21 -10.19 -7.47
CA GLU A 66 -5.18 -10.65 -8.40
C GLU A 66 -5.56 -11.98 -9.05
N ARG A 67 -6.00 -12.97 -8.26
CA ARG A 67 -6.42 -14.27 -8.78
C ARG A 67 -7.62 -14.18 -9.72
N LYS A 68 -8.61 -13.35 -9.37
CA LYS A 68 -9.81 -13.14 -10.21
C LYS A 68 -9.46 -12.44 -11.52
N MET A 69 -8.70 -11.34 -11.45
CA MET A 69 -8.31 -10.58 -12.63
C MET A 69 -7.32 -11.35 -13.52
N GLY A 70 -6.40 -12.13 -12.91
CA GLY A 70 -5.49 -13.02 -13.62
C GLY A 70 -6.24 -14.09 -14.41
N LEU A 71 -7.28 -14.70 -13.82
CA LEU A 71 -8.13 -15.66 -14.52
C LEU A 71 -8.90 -15.01 -15.68
N VAL A 72 -9.49 -13.83 -15.47
CA VAL A 72 -10.17 -13.07 -16.52
C VAL A 72 -9.19 -12.74 -17.66
N LEU A 73 -7.99 -12.26 -17.36
CA LEU A 73 -6.97 -11.94 -18.36
C LEU A 73 -6.54 -13.18 -19.14
N THR A 74 -6.30 -14.31 -18.48
CA THR A 74 -5.93 -15.56 -19.16
C THR A 74 -7.05 -16.06 -20.07
N LEU A 75 -8.30 -16.06 -19.61
CA LEU A 75 -9.44 -16.44 -20.44
C LEU A 75 -9.62 -15.51 -21.64
N PHE A 76 -9.48 -14.21 -21.42
CA PHE A 76 -9.55 -13.21 -22.49
C PHE A 76 -8.43 -13.40 -23.52
N LYS A 77 -7.19 -13.64 -23.07
CA LYS A 77 -6.08 -13.94 -23.98
C LYS A 77 -6.33 -15.22 -24.79
N ALA A 78 -6.85 -16.26 -24.15
CA ALA A 78 -7.20 -17.51 -24.82
C ALA A 78 -8.32 -17.30 -25.85
N SER A 79 -9.35 -16.50 -25.53
CA SER A 79 -10.44 -16.22 -26.48
C SER A 79 -9.95 -15.43 -27.69
N VAL A 80 -9.08 -14.43 -27.48
CA VAL A 80 -8.49 -13.66 -28.59
C VAL A 80 -7.62 -14.55 -29.47
N TRP A 81 -6.76 -15.38 -28.86
CA TRP A 81 -5.93 -16.32 -29.61
C TRP A 81 -6.76 -17.34 -30.40
N GLY A 82 -7.85 -17.85 -29.83
CA GLY A 82 -8.77 -18.74 -30.52
C GLY A 82 -9.34 -18.10 -31.79
N VAL A 83 -9.87 -16.88 -31.68
CA VAL A 83 -10.42 -16.15 -32.84
C VAL A 83 -9.37 -15.86 -33.90
N ILE A 84 -8.16 -15.44 -33.51
CA ILE A 84 -7.07 -15.16 -34.46
C ILE A 84 -6.62 -16.44 -35.17
N ASN A 85 -6.55 -17.57 -34.47
CA ASN A 85 -6.13 -18.85 -35.05
C ASN A 85 -7.22 -19.48 -35.93
N GLU A 86 -8.49 -19.20 -35.68
CA GLU A 86 -9.63 -19.64 -36.50
C GLU A 86 -9.85 -18.76 -37.74
N GLN A 87 -9.18 -17.61 -37.86
CA GLN A 87 -9.09 -16.92 -39.15
C GLN A 87 -8.39 -17.86 -40.13
N PRO A 88 -8.98 -18.16 -41.30
CA PRO A 88 -8.28 -18.94 -42.30
C PRO A 88 -6.97 -18.22 -42.60
N ALA A 89 -5.84 -18.91 -42.38
CA ALA A 89 -4.54 -18.47 -42.87
C ALA A 89 -4.77 -18.10 -44.34
N GLY A 90 -4.59 -16.82 -44.65
CA GLY A 90 -5.28 -16.15 -45.75
C GLY A 90 -5.50 -17.01 -46.98
N GLU A 91 -6.68 -16.87 -47.58
CA GLU A 91 -6.79 -16.98 -49.03
C GLU A 91 -5.50 -16.45 -49.64
N SER A 92 -4.71 -17.36 -50.21
CA SER A 92 -3.43 -17.06 -50.80
C SER A 92 -3.68 -15.94 -51.81
N PRO A 93 -3.14 -14.72 -51.65
CA PRO A 93 -3.30 -13.66 -52.65
C PRO A 93 -2.32 -13.97 -53.79
N GLY A 94 -2.62 -15.02 -54.54
CA GLY A 94 -1.79 -15.58 -55.59
C GLY A 94 -2.55 -15.86 -56.88
N ASP A 95 -3.80 -15.39 -57.00
CA ASP A 95 -4.61 -15.51 -58.22
C ASP A 95 -4.92 -14.13 -58.82
N TYR A 96 -3.89 -13.28 -58.93
CA TYR A 96 -3.88 -12.23 -59.93
C TYR A 96 -3.08 -12.77 -61.11
N ALA A 97 -3.80 -13.32 -62.08
CA ALA A 97 -3.27 -13.55 -63.41
C ALA A 97 -2.68 -12.24 -63.94
N ASP A 98 -1.35 -12.19 -64.01
CA ASP A 98 -0.62 -11.12 -64.67
C ASP A 98 -0.81 -11.28 -66.19
N THR A 99 -1.90 -10.70 -66.71
CA THR A 99 -2.15 -10.59 -68.15
C THR A 99 -1.59 -9.31 -68.76
N THR A 100 -0.66 -8.61 -68.11
CA THR A 100 -0.20 -7.28 -68.59
C THR A 100 1.29 -7.19 -68.90
N ALA A 101 2.07 -8.25 -68.70
CA ALA A 101 3.51 -8.23 -68.92
C ALA A 101 3.97 -8.87 -70.25
N ASP A 102 3.35 -8.56 -71.40
CA ASP A 102 4.00 -8.86 -72.69
C ASP A 102 3.49 -8.01 -73.88
N THR A 103 3.85 -6.72 -73.96
CA THR A 103 3.68 -5.95 -75.22
C THR A 103 4.79 -4.95 -75.55
N THR A 104 5.94 -4.94 -74.87
CA THR A 104 7.04 -4.06 -75.26
C THR A 104 8.40 -4.73 -75.11
N LEU A 105 8.87 -5.33 -76.22
CA LEU A 105 10.20 -5.14 -76.84
C LEU A 105 10.63 -6.38 -77.64
N ARG A 106 10.31 -6.41 -78.94
CA ARG A 106 11.17 -7.07 -79.94
C ARG A 106 11.25 -6.28 -81.24
N ARG A 107 12.51 -5.96 -81.57
CA ARG A 107 13.08 -5.48 -82.83
C ARG A 107 13.20 -3.97 -83.02
#